data_AF-A0AAW9HZ86-F1
#
_entry.id   AF-A0AAW9HZ86-F1
#
_cell.length_a   1.000
_cell.length_b   1.000
_cell.length_c   1.000
_cell.angle_alpha   90.00
_cell.angle_beta   90.00
_cell.angle_gamma   90.00
#
_symmetry.space_group_name_H-M   'P 1'
#
loop_
_entity.id
_entity.type
_entity.pdbx_description
1 polymer ?
#
loop_
_entity_poly.entity_id
_entity_poly.type
_entity_poly.pdbx_seq_one_letter_code
_entity_poly.pdbx_strand_id
1 'polypeptide(L)'
;GNMAKAMMGGIIRNEIIPCEEIIASDAYAPSLAAARESLNIETTDSNLKVIEEAEVVVLAVKPQYYAAVINEVKDHIRENQIIVTIAPGQTLERLNSLFDRDVKIVRTMPNTPALVCEGITGVCHNDLVTKEE
;
A
#
# COMPACT_ATOMS: atom_id res chain seq x y z
N GLY A 1 -0.62 8.52 5.65
CA GLY A 1 0.53 8.78 6.57
C GLY A 1 1.82 9.16 5.83
N ASN A 2 2.91 9.47 6.55
CA ASN A 2 4.16 10.03 5.96
C ASN A 2 4.77 9.14 4.87
N MET A 3 4.89 7.83 5.10
CA MET A 3 5.51 6.93 4.11
C MET A 3 4.67 6.79 2.84
N ALA A 4 3.33 6.67 2.99
CA ALA A 4 2.43 6.65 1.83
C ALA A 4 2.58 7.94 1.00
N LYS A 5 2.62 9.10 1.65
CA LYS A 5 2.84 10.40 0.95
C LYS A 5 4.19 10.46 0.26
N ALA A 6 5.24 9.92 0.88
CA ALA A 6 6.57 9.83 0.26
C ALA A 6 6.54 9.01 -1.04
N MET A 7 5.91 7.83 -0.98
CA MET A 7 5.77 6.92 -2.13
C MET A 7 4.95 7.57 -3.24
N MET A 8 3.74 8.05 -2.93
CA MET A 8 2.87 8.70 -3.93
C MET A 8 3.56 9.93 -4.53
N GLY A 9 4.19 10.78 -3.72
CA GLY A 9 4.92 11.94 -4.19
C GLY A 9 6.13 11.58 -5.07
N GLY A 10 6.86 10.51 -4.73
CA GLY A 10 7.95 9.99 -5.56
C GLY A 10 7.45 9.42 -6.89
N ILE A 11 6.37 8.66 -6.87
CA ILE A 11 5.73 8.07 -8.06
C ILE A 11 5.28 9.18 -9.04
N ILE A 12 4.54 10.17 -8.53
CA ILE A 12 4.03 11.29 -9.34
C ILE A 12 5.18 12.13 -9.89
N ARG A 13 6.17 12.49 -9.05
CA ARG A 13 7.31 13.32 -9.45
C ARG A 13 8.17 12.68 -10.54
N ASN A 14 8.30 11.35 -10.53
CA ASN A 14 9.07 10.61 -11.52
C ASN A 14 8.21 10.14 -12.71
N GLU A 15 6.97 10.64 -12.83
CA GLU A 15 6.06 10.35 -13.95
C GLU A 15 5.83 8.84 -14.18
N ILE A 16 5.85 8.04 -13.10
CA ILE A 16 5.66 6.59 -13.18
C ILE A 16 4.20 6.26 -13.51
N ILE A 17 3.27 6.89 -12.77
CA ILE A 17 1.83 6.90 -13.06
C ILE A 17 1.25 8.29 -12.75
N PRO A 18 0.18 8.72 -13.44
CA PRO A 18 -0.47 10.00 -13.19
C PRO A 18 -1.19 10.01 -11.83
N CYS A 19 -1.41 11.19 -11.25
CA CYS A 19 -2.04 11.31 -9.94
C CYS A 19 -3.50 10.83 -9.92
N GLU A 20 -4.16 10.86 -11.08
CA GLU A 20 -5.53 10.39 -11.33
C GLU A 20 -5.65 8.87 -11.20
N GLU A 21 -4.55 8.12 -11.30
CA GLU A 21 -4.50 6.66 -11.12
C GLU A 21 -4.18 6.26 -9.67
N ILE A 22 -4.15 7.23 -8.74
CA ILE A 22 -3.84 6.99 -7.33
C ILE A 22 -5.06 7.31 -6.46
N ILE A 23 -5.48 6.32 -5.67
CA ILE A 23 -6.48 6.46 -4.62
C ILE A 23 -5.89 6.09 -3.25
N ALA A 24 -6.20 6.89 -2.22
CA ALA A 24 -5.72 6.63 -0.86
C ALA A 24 -6.83 6.72 0.21
N SER A 25 -6.80 5.80 1.18
CA SER A 25 -7.57 5.86 2.41
C SER A 25 -6.68 6.07 3.64
N ASP A 26 -7.23 6.72 4.67
CA ASP A 26 -6.58 6.93 5.96
C ASP A 26 -7.68 7.24 6.99
N ALA A 27 -7.64 6.60 8.17
CA ALA A 27 -8.59 6.88 9.25
C ALA A 27 -8.46 8.31 9.81
N TYR A 28 -7.35 8.99 9.54
CA TYR A 28 -7.10 10.35 9.99
C TYR A 28 -7.41 11.36 8.87
N ALA A 29 -8.59 11.97 8.92
CA ALA A 29 -9.07 12.93 7.90
C ALA A 29 -8.08 14.05 7.53
N PRO A 30 -7.30 14.65 8.46
CA PRO A 30 -6.28 15.64 8.09
C PRO A 30 -5.15 15.07 7.22
N SER A 31 -4.82 13.77 7.36
CA SER A 31 -3.84 13.09 6.51
C SER A 31 -4.34 12.99 5.07
N LEU A 32 -5.62 12.67 4.88
CA LEU A 32 -6.30 12.64 3.58
C LEU A 32 -6.36 14.02 2.94
N ALA A 33 -6.84 15.03 3.67
CA ALA A 33 -6.95 16.40 3.16
C ALA A 33 -5.60 16.92 2.64
N ALA A 34 -4.54 16.73 3.44
CA ALA A 34 -3.20 17.11 3.04
C ALA A 34 -2.67 16.29 1.84
N ALA A 35 -3.02 15.00 1.71
CA ALA A 35 -2.63 14.21 0.53
C ALA A 35 -3.32 14.73 -0.74
N ARG A 36 -4.62 15.00 -0.67
CA ARG A 36 -5.40 15.59 -1.76
C ARG A 36 -4.86 16.96 -2.18
N GLU A 37 -4.59 17.85 -1.23
CA GLU A 37 -4.09 19.20 -1.50
C GLU A 37 -2.69 19.19 -2.12
N SER A 38 -1.79 18.35 -1.59
CA SER A 38 -0.38 18.35 -2.01
C SER A 38 -0.07 17.51 -3.24
N LEU A 39 -0.86 16.46 -3.52
CA LEU A 39 -0.59 15.48 -4.58
C LEU A 39 -1.71 15.39 -5.63
N ASN A 40 -2.84 16.07 -5.43
CA ASN A 40 -4.00 16.05 -6.33
C ASN A 40 -4.56 14.65 -6.64
N ILE A 41 -4.42 13.71 -5.70
CA ILE A 41 -4.91 12.32 -5.82
C ILE A 41 -6.36 12.18 -5.35
N GLU A 42 -7.00 11.07 -5.72
CA GLU A 42 -8.27 10.68 -5.11
C GLU A 42 -8.06 10.23 -3.65
N THR A 43 -9.00 10.62 -2.78
CA THR A 43 -8.98 10.23 -1.36
C THR A 43 -10.35 9.78 -0.91
N THR A 44 -10.38 8.77 -0.04
CA THR A 44 -11.61 8.19 0.51
C THR A 44 -11.42 7.80 1.98
N ASP A 45 -12.51 7.72 2.74
CA ASP A 45 -12.54 7.17 4.10
C ASP A 45 -12.81 5.65 4.12
N SER A 46 -13.00 5.02 2.95
CA SER A 46 -13.31 3.59 2.80
C SER A 46 -12.09 2.80 2.32
N ASN A 47 -11.60 1.88 3.15
CA ASN A 47 -10.57 0.93 2.74
C ASN A 47 -11.07 -0.01 1.64
N LEU A 48 -12.36 -0.40 1.70
CA LEU A 48 -12.99 -1.24 0.70
C LEU A 48 -12.96 -0.58 -0.68
N LYS A 49 -13.26 0.72 -0.78
CA LYS A 49 -13.22 1.43 -2.07
C LYS A 49 -11.82 1.38 -2.71
N VAL A 50 -10.76 1.59 -1.92
CA VAL A 50 -9.37 1.49 -2.40
C VAL A 50 -9.09 0.09 -2.96
N ILE A 51 -9.54 -0.95 -2.25
CA ILE A 51 -9.33 -2.34 -2.64
C ILE A 51 -10.14 -2.68 -3.89
N GLU A 52 -11.34 -2.13 -4.05
CA GLU A 52 -12.15 -2.39 -5.24
C GLU A 52 -11.59 -1.70 -6.49
N GLU A 53 -10.93 -0.55 -6.36
CA GLU A 53 -10.47 0.23 -7.52
C GLU A 53 -9.00 -0.01 -7.90
N ALA A 54 -8.12 -0.33 -6.95
CA ALA A 54 -6.68 -0.45 -7.21
C ALA A 54 -6.29 -1.81 -7.83
N GLU A 55 -5.27 -1.86 -8.67
CA GLU A 55 -4.63 -3.13 -9.10
C GLU A 55 -3.48 -3.52 -8.17
N VAL A 56 -2.75 -2.52 -7.66
CA VAL A 56 -1.67 -2.67 -6.68
C VAL A 56 -2.04 -1.92 -5.41
N VAL A 57 -2.07 -2.62 -4.27
CA VAL A 57 -2.51 -2.08 -2.99
C VAL A 57 -1.32 -1.99 -2.04
N VAL A 58 -0.98 -0.77 -1.61
CA VAL A 58 0.06 -0.56 -0.59
C VAL A 58 -0.55 -0.44 0.80
N LEU A 59 -0.37 -1.45 1.64
CA LEU A 59 -0.75 -1.42 3.05
C LEU A 59 0.23 -0.56 3.86
N ALA A 60 -0.05 0.74 3.92
CA ALA A 60 0.77 1.75 4.60
C ALA A 60 0.28 2.10 6.02
N VAL A 61 -0.25 1.11 6.73
CA VAL A 61 -0.71 1.23 8.13
C VAL A 61 0.34 0.77 9.12
N LYS A 62 0.18 1.08 10.41
CA LYS A 62 1.10 0.57 11.43
C LYS A 62 0.90 -0.95 11.61
N PRO A 63 1.96 -1.73 11.97
CA PRO A 63 1.88 -3.18 12.11
C PRO A 63 0.73 -3.69 12.99
N GLN A 64 0.39 -2.98 14.07
CA GLN A 64 -0.70 -3.35 14.97
C GLN A 64 -2.10 -3.31 14.31
N TYR A 65 -2.27 -2.59 13.21
CA TYR A 65 -3.55 -2.46 12.51
C TYR A 65 -3.72 -3.45 11.35
N TYR A 66 -2.68 -4.23 11.01
CA TYR A 66 -2.73 -5.15 9.87
C TYR A 66 -3.87 -6.14 9.98
N ALA A 67 -4.03 -6.81 11.14
CA ALA A 67 -5.07 -7.79 11.32
C ALA A 67 -6.48 -7.20 11.15
N ALA A 68 -6.72 -6.00 11.69
CA ALA A 68 -8.00 -5.32 11.58
C ALA A 68 -8.30 -4.88 10.13
N VAL A 69 -7.35 -4.23 9.47
CA VAL A 69 -7.50 -3.73 8.10
C VAL A 69 -7.62 -4.88 7.11
N ILE A 70 -6.79 -5.93 7.23
CA ILE A 70 -6.88 -7.11 6.37
C ILE A 70 -8.22 -7.81 6.58
N ASN A 71 -8.68 -7.99 7.83
CA ASN A 71 -9.97 -8.63 8.07
C ASN A 71 -11.16 -7.83 7.51
N GLU A 72 -11.05 -6.50 7.42
CA GLU A 72 -12.06 -5.65 6.78
C GLU A 72 -12.16 -5.88 5.27
N VAL A 73 -11.02 -6.12 4.59
CA VAL A 73 -10.96 -6.07 3.12
C VAL A 73 -10.67 -7.41 2.44
N LYS A 74 -10.24 -8.44 3.18
CA LYS A 74 -9.71 -9.70 2.62
C LYS A 74 -10.65 -10.38 1.64
N ASP A 75 -11.96 -10.27 1.83
CA ASP A 75 -12.98 -10.92 0.98
C ASP A 75 -13.17 -10.20 -0.37
N HIS A 76 -12.67 -8.97 -0.52
CA HIS A 76 -12.83 -8.15 -1.72
C HIS A 76 -11.57 -8.12 -2.59
N ILE A 77 -10.49 -8.76 -2.15
CA ILE A 77 -9.24 -8.83 -2.91
C ILE A 77 -9.42 -9.74 -4.14
N ARG A 78 -9.07 -9.27 -5.32
CA ARG A 78 -9.08 -10.06 -6.55
C ARG A 78 -7.80 -10.87 -6.68
N GLU A 79 -7.86 -11.98 -7.39
CA GLU A 79 -6.72 -12.88 -7.60
C GLU A 79 -5.53 -12.22 -8.30
N ASN A 80 -5.80 -11.24 -9.16
CA ASN A 80 -4.78 -10.50 -9.91
C ASN A 80 -4.24 -9.26 -9.17
N GLN A 81 -4.73 -8.94 -7.98
CA GLN A 81 -4.23 -7.80 -7.21
C GLN A 81 -2.94 -8.14 -6.47
N ILE A 82 -2.02 -7.17 -6.44
CA ILE A 82 -0.76 -7.30 -5.71
C ILE A 82 -0.85 -6.51 -4.40
N ILE A 83 -0.66 -7.19 -3.27
CA ILE A 83 -0.61 -6.56 -1.96
C ILE A 83 0.84 -6.24 -1.59
N VAL A 84 1.17 -4.96 -1.54
CA VAL A 84 2.47 -4.44 -1.12
C VAL A 84 2.40 -4.07 0.37
N THR A 85 3.32 -4.59 1.17
CA THR A 85 3.41 -4.26 2.61
C THR A 85 4.69 -3.50 2.89
N ILE A 86 4.63 -2.51 3.79
CA ILE A 86 5.80 -1.65 4.13
C ILE A 86 6.17 -1.72 5.62
N ALA A 87 5.39 -2.46 6.42
CA ALA A 87 5.54 -2.47 7.87
C ALA A 87 6.68 -3.39 8.32
N PRO A 88 7.54 -2.91 9.25
CA PRO A 88 8.59 -3.74 9.80
C PRO A 88 8.05 -4.90 10.65
N GLY A 89 8.83 -5.97 10.72
CA GLY A 89 8.57 -7.11 11.63
C GLY A 89 7.44 -8.06 11.21
N GLN A 90 6.91 -7.96 9.99
CA GLN A 90 5.93 -8.92 9.46
C GLN A 90 6.61 -9.94 8.55
N THR A 91 6.44 -11.24 8.78
CA THR A 91 6.90 -12.30 7.86
C THR A 91 5.86 -12.52 6.76
N LEU A 92 6.28 -13.04 5.60
CA LEU A 92 5.33 -13.44 4.54
C LEU A 92 4.34 -14.49 5.05
N GLU A 93 4.81 -15.46 5.84
CA GLU A 93 3.97 -16.48 6.49
C GLU A 93 2.87 -15.85 7.36
N ARG A 94 3.24 -14.89 8.22
CA ARG A 94 2.27 -14.18 9.06
C ARG A 94 1.27 -13.40 8.22
N LEU A 95 1.74 -12.71 7.18
CA LEU A 95 0.85 -11.93 6.30
C LEU A 95 -0.15 -12.84 5.58
N ASN A 96 0.31 -13.95 4.98
CA ASN A 96 -0.56 -14.94 4.35
C ASN A 96 -1.62 -15.47 5.33
N SER A 97 -1.24 -15.75 6.58
CA SER A 97 -2.17 -16.25 7.61
C SER A 97 -3.30 -15.27 7.96
N LEU A 98 -3.17 -13.97 7.65
CA LEU A 98 -4.22 -12.98 7.92
C LEU A 98 -5.28 -12.92 6.81
N PHE A 99 -4.95 -13.34 5.58
CA PHE A 99 -5.86 -13.27 4.45
C PHE A 99 -6.80 -14.47 4.36
N ASP A 100 -6.56 -15.54 5.12
CA ASP A 100 -7.30 -16.81 5.10
C ASP A 100 -7.39 -17.49 3.72
N ARG A 101 -6.58 -17.03 2.75
CA ARG A 101 -6.41 -17.58 1.41
C ARG A 101 -5.10 -17.10 0.79
N ASP A 102 -4.74 -17.73 -0.32
CA ASP A 102 -3.59 -17.33 -1.13
C ASP A 102 -3.83 -15.99 -1.83
N VAL A 103 -2.95 -15.03 -1.60
CA VAL A 103 -2.94 -13.71 -2.24
C VAL A 103 -1.53 -13.34 -2.65
N LYS A 104 -1.36 -12.54 -3.70
CA LYS A 104 -0.04 -12.06 -4.13
C LYS A 104 0.49 -11.04 -3.14
N ILE A 105 1.64 -11.30 -2.53
CA ILE A 105 2.24 -10.41 -1.51
C ILE A 105 3.66 -10.05 -1.89
N VAL A 106 3.90 -8.74 -1.98
CA VAL A 106 5.24 -8.15 -2.01
C VAL A 106 5.48 -7.48 -0.67
N ARG A 107 6.44 -8.00 0.09
CA ARG A 107 6.92 -7.37 1.32
C ARG A 107 8.09 -6.45 1.01
N THR A 108 7.93 -5.20 1.40
CA THR A 108 8.93 -4.15 1.28
C THR A 108 9.33 -3.62 2.64
N MET A 109 10.56 -3.12 2.74
CA MET A 109 11.08 -2.43 3.92
C MET A 109 11.77 -1.14 3.46
N PRO A 110 11.01 -0.05 3.28
CA PRO A 110 11.57 1.26 2.96
C PRO A 110 12.21 1.90 4.21
N ASN A 111 12.99 2.95 4.01
CA ASN A 111 13.55 3.79 5.07
C ASN A 111 13.12 5.26 4.93
N THR A 112 13.38 6.07 5.96
CA THR A 112 12.93 7.47 6.03
C THR A 112 13.47 8.40 4.92
N PRO A 113 14.67 8.21 4.36
CA PRO A 113 15.14 8.96 3.19
C PRO A 113 14.24 8.88 1.94
N ALA A 114 13.30 7.93 1.87
CA ALA A 114 12.28 7.91 0.81
C ALA A 114 11.47 9.22 0.74
N LEU A 115 11.34 9.96 1.86
CA LEU A 115 10.67 11.27 1.90
C LEU A 115 11.34 12.33 1.01
N VAL A 116 12.62 12.14 0.70
CA VAL A 116 13.41 13.03 -0.17
C VAL A 116 13.89 12.31 -1.44
N CYS A 117 13.27 11.17 -1.79
CA CYS A 117 13.62 10.33 -2.95
C CYS A 117 15.03 9.71 -2.91
N GLU A 118 15.66 9.61 -1.73
CA GLU A 118 17.00 9.01 -1.53
C GLU A 118 16.89 7.70 -0.71
N GLY A 119 15.78 7.00 -0.89
CA GLY A 119 15.43 5.81 -0.11
C GLY A 119 16.14 4.54 -0.56
N ILE A 120 16.25 3.59 0.36
CA ILE A 120 16.60 2.20 0.07
C ILE A 120 15.43 1.34 0.52
N THR A 121 14.98 0.45 -0.37
CA THR A 121 13.89 -0.48 -0.08
C THR A 121 14.37 -1.90 -0.26
N GLY A 122 14.33 -2.69 0.83
CA GLY A 122 14.46 -4.15 0.71
C GLY A 122 13.15 -4.74 0.21
N VAL A 123 13.20 -5.70 -0.71
CA VAL A 123 12.02 -6.31 -1.33
C VAL A 123 12.14 -7.84 -1.28
N CYS A 124 11.03 -8.50 -0.95
CA CYS A 124 10.84 -9.95 -1.11
C CYS A 124 9.36 -10.21 -1.41
N HIS A 125 9.03 -11.31 -2.09
CA HIS A 125 7.65 -11.65 -2.44
C HIS A 125 7.39 -13.13 -2.20
N ASN A 126 6.12 -13.53 -2.19
CA ASN A 126 5.74 -14.94 -2.18
C ASN A 126 5.75 -15.54 -3.60
N ASP A 127 5.56 -16.86 -3.69
CA ASP A 127 5.66 -17.61 -4.96
C ASP A 127 4.54 -17.30 -5.97
N LEU A 128 3.54 -16.50 -5.58
CA LEU A 128 2.40 -16.13 -6.43
C LEU A 128 2.65 -14.88 -7.28
N VAL A 129 3.71 -14.13 -6.98
CA VAL A 129 4.15 -12.95 -7.74
C VAL A 129 5.18 -13.41 -8.77
N THR A 130 4.95 -13.13 -10.05
CA THR A 130 5.92 -13.48 -11.11
C THR A 130 7.07 -12.48 -11.16
N LYS A 131 8.03 -12.67 -12.08
CA LYS A 131 9.15 -11.74 -12.25
C LYS A 131 8.77 -10.51 -13.06
N GLU A 132 7.78 -10.66 -13.95
CA GLU A 132 7.21 -9.60 -14.76
C GLU A 132 6.27 -8.68 -13.96
N GLU A 133 5.72 -9.21 -12.87
CA GLU A 133 4.92 -8.50 -11.85
C GLU A 133 5.81 -7.83 -10.79
#